data_AF-A0AAV2JGM2-F1
#
_entry.id   AF-A0AAV2JGM2-F1
#
_cell.length_a   1.000
_cell.length_b   1.000
_cell.length_c   1.000
_cell.angle_alpha   90.00
_cell.angle_beta   90.00
_cell.angle_gamma   90.00
#
_symmetry.space_group_name_H-M   'P 1'
#
loop_
_entity.id
_entity.type
_entity.pdbx_description
1 polymer ?
#
loop_
_entity_poly.entity_id
_entity_poly.type
_entity_poly.pdbx_seq_one_letter_code
_entity_poly.pdbx_strand_id
1 'polypeptide(L)'
;MPNTLTSRFCLLLFVVVFRLSTAAEVSVWTVGITGGQDAVFRKTLYANTTIYMKFQGDVTSCDKNLAFNITWYLRSSVCYNEVFNTPDQRAMNMLGMDHMLKDGWNGFYSQGYMYFENCTSLFLPKGYYSEFFPYQPLIAPDSPASNLSFNFQDKPDICAVAKAWKDSPYLFIVRVQPMFRGLYEDDFLTQQNVAFTMKVEMKGPHDYSSPADWPLMMFFMVMCIVYVFFGALWLVWCACYWRDLLRIQFWIGAVIILGMLEKAVFYSEYQSIRYKGDYVQGAVIFAELLSALKRSLARILVLIVSLGYGIVKPRLGTTVHRLVAVGLLYLIFSSVEGVLRVTGSFYGTVALVANLSLSLIDSCVMWWIFISLSQTTRLLKLRRNVVKLALYQHFTNTLIFSVVASIIFIIWTTKVFKVVECQTGWRDLWVDDAFWRLLFSTILLVIMVLLRPSVNSQRFSHSPLIDEEDEEEEAKEPMLNEAFEGMKMRGSKPDANGSQKLLSKEDEDLKWVEENIPTTVADVALPVILDEEEEILKTKMERSKME
;
A
#
# COMPACT_ATOMS: atom_id res chain seq x y z
N MET A 1 -26.85 24.79 -16.96
CA MET A 1 -26.07 24.45 -15.76
C MET A 1 -26.61 23.15 -15.13
N PRO A 2 -25.96 22.00 -15.39
CA PRO A 2 -25.90 20.93 -14.39
C PRO A 2 -24.55 20.19 -14.47
N ASN A 3 -23.47 20.72 -13.89
CA ASN A 3 -22.14 20.05 -13.90
C ASN A 3 -21.42 20.06 -12.55
N THR A 4 -22.05 20.57 -11.48
CA THR A 4 -21.40 20.73 -10.17
C THR A 4 -21.78 19.63 -9.16
N LEU A 5 -22.79 18.80 -9.46
CA LEU A 5 -23.26 17.76 -8.53
C LEU A 5 -22.45 16.45 -8.63
N THR A 6 -22.02 16.07 -9.84
CA THR A 6 -21.22 14.86 -10.09
C THR A 6 -19.79 14.96 -9.55
N SER A 7 -19.24 16.17 -9.51
CA SER A 7 -17.90 16.43 -8.95
C SER A 7 -17.87 16.30 -7.42
N ARG A 8 -18.96 16.69 -6.73
CA ARG A 8 -19.05 16.61 -5.26
C ARG A 8 -19.24 15.18 -4.74
N PHE A 9 -19.88 14.31 -5.52
CA PHE A 9 -20.08 12.91 -5.12
C PHE A 9 -18.81 12.06 -5.18
N CYS A 10 -17.84 12.45 -6.02
CA CYS A 10 -16.55 11.76 -6.13
C CYS A 10 -15.58 12.12 -4.99
N LEU A 11 -15.72 13.33 -4.41
CA LEU A 11 -14.85 13.83 -3.33
C LEU A 11 -15.23 13.31 -1.94
N LEU A 12 -16.50 12.98 -1.70
CA LEU A 12 -16.99 12.55 -0.37
C LEU A 12 -16.75 11.07 -0.06
N LEU A 13 -16.50 10.23 -1.06
CA LEU A 13 -16.20 8.80 -0.87
C LEU A 13 -14.72 8.51 -0.54
N PHE A 14 -13.86 9.53 -0.56
CA PHE A 14 -12.44 9.43 -0.25
C PHE A 14 -12.08 9.70 1.21
N VAL A 15 -13.08 9.79 2.11
CA VAL A 15 -12.85 9.83 3.56
C VAL A 15 -12.45 8.43 4.04
N VAL A 16 -11.18 8.13 3.79
CA VAL A 16 -10.21 7.50 4.69
C VAL A 16 -10.72 6.26 5.42
N VAL A 17 -10.62 5.10 4.76
CA VAL A 17 -10.43 3.85 5.50
C VAL A 17 -8.98 3.83 5.96
N PHE A 18 -8.75 4.23 7.20
CA PHE A 18 -7.44 4.19 7.84
C PHE A 18 -6.88 2.76 7.77
N ARG A 19 -5.79 2.61 7.01
CA ARG A 19 -4.99 1.39 6.94
C ARG A 19 -4.10 1.34 8.18
N LEU A 20 -4.55 0.62 9.20
CA LEU A 20 -3.64 0.06 10.20
C LEU A 20 -3.30 -1.34 9.71
N SER A 21 -2.30 -1.45 8.83
CA SER A 21 -1.68 -2.77 8.59
C SER A 21 -0.91 -3.12 9.85
N THR A 22 -1.27 -4.25 10.46
CA THR A 22 -0.60 -4.81 11.62
C THR A 22 0.79 -5.28 11.22
N ALA A 23 1.80 -4.94 12.01
CA ALA A 23 3.13 -5.54 11.88
C ALA A 23 3.04 -7.06 12.08
N ALA A 24 3.97 -7.81 11.47
CA ALA A 24 4.02 -9.27 11.57
C ALA A 24 4.09 -9.73 13.04
N GLU A 25 3.47 -10.87 13.36
CA GLU A 25 3.40 -11.35 14.74
C GLU A 25 4.73 -12.00 15.17
N VAL A 26 5.37 -11.43 16.19
CA VAL A 26 6.59 -12.00 16.82
C VAL A 26 6.25 -13.26 17.63
N SER A 27 7.21 -14.17 17.81
CA SER A 27 7.03 -15.43 18.55
C SER A 27 7.99 -15.59 19.72
N VAL A 28 9.01 -14.74 19.78
CA VAL A 28 10.02 -14.69 20.82
C VAL A 28 10.06 -13.27 21.37
N TRP A 29 9.86 -13.14 22.66
CA TRP A 29 9.93 -11.86 23.35
C TRP A 29 11.02 -11.89 24.40
N THR A 30 11.73 -10.78 24.51
CA THR A 30 12.77 -10.57 25.52
C THR A 30 12.39 -9.33 26.31
N VAL A 31 11.97 -9.51 27.56
CA VAL A 31 11.48 -8.43 28.44
C VAL A 31 12.43 -8.28 29.61
N GLY A 32 13.00 -7.09 29.78
CA GLY A 32 13.73 -6.73 31.00
C GLY A 32 12.75 -6.46 32.12
N ILE A 33 12.86 -7.19 33.23
CA ILE A 33 12.03 -7.03 34.42
C ILE A 33 12.86 -6.27 35.46
N THR A 34 12.37 -5.10 35.85
CA THR A 34 12.95 -4.23 36.89
C THR A 34 11.87 -3.93 37.93
N GLY A 35 11.95 -4.59 39.09
CA GLY A 35 10.84 -4.64 40.04
C GLY A 35 9.67 -5.47 39.51
N GLY A 36 8.78 -5.96 40.38
CA GLY A 36 7.68 -6.84 39.97
C GLY A 36 6.79 -6.21 38.89
N GLN A 37 6.99 -6.61 37.64
CA GLN A 37 6.27 -6.10 36.47
C GLN A 37 5.44 -7.21 35.84
N ASP A 38 4.25 -6.82 35.37
CA ASP A 38 3.38 -7.68 34.57
C ASP A 38 3.70 -7.50 33.08
N ALA A 39 3.71 -8.59 32.33
CA ALA A 39 3.94 -8.59 30.89
C ALA A 39 2.77 -9.26 30.15
N VAL A 40 2.39 -8.69 29.00
CA VAL A 40 1.29 -9.17 28.16
C VAL A 40 1.83 -9.52 26.78
N PHE A 41 1.55 -10.73 26.33
CA PHE A 41 1.95 -11.26 25.03
C PHE A 41 0.71 -11.65 24.24
N ARG A 42 0.71 -11.33 22.94
CA ARG A 42 -0.42 -11.58 22.04
C ARG A 42 0.09 -12.27 20.79
N LYS A 43 -0.58 -13.35 20.41
CA LYS A 43 -0.26 -14.07 19.18
C LYS A 43 -1.41 -14.96 18.75
N THR A 44 -1.59 -15.17 17.45
CA THR A 44 -2.39 -16.30 16.98
C THR A 44 -1.53 -17.58 16.99
N LEU A 45 -2.06 -18.66 17.56
CA LEU A 45 -1.31 -19.91 17.76
C LEU A 45 -2.03 -21.07 17.08
N TYR A 46 -1.25 -22.01 16.54
CA TYR A 46 -1.76 -23.32 16.13
C TYR A 46 -2.09 -24.17 17.35
N ALA A 47 -3.00 -25.11 17.20
CA ALA A 47 -3.19 -26.19 18.17
C ALA A 47 -1.86 -26.90 18.45
N ASN A 48 -1.67 -27.32 19.70
CA ASN A 48 -0.45 -27.96 20.20
C ASN A 48 0.81 -27.08 20.24
N THR A 49 0.67 -25.76 20.12
CA THR A 49 1.79 -24.83 20.33
C THR A 49 2.19 -24.77 21.80
N THR A 50 3.47 -25.00 22.08
CA THR A 50 4.04 -24.94 23.43
C THR A 50 4.64 -23.57 23.73
N ILE A 51 4.35 -23.04 24.91
CA ILE A 51 4.86 -21.77 25.42
C ILE A 51 5.98 -22.06 26.42
N TYR A 52 7.18 -21.60 26.11
CA TYR A 52 8.34 -21.70 26.96
C TYR A 52 8.63 -20.37 27.64
N MET A 53 9.04 -20.44 28.90
CA MET A 53 9.46 -19.29 29.68
C MET A 53 10.82 -19.56 30.30
N LYS A 54 11.80 -18.73 29.95
CA LYS A 54 13.18 -18.83 30.41
C LYS A 54 13.55 -17.51 31.08
N PHE A 55 14.30 -17.59 32.16
CA PHE A 55 14.79 -16.41 32.87
C PHE A 55 16.30 -16.37 32.78
N GLN A 56 16.84 -15.19 32.47
CA GLN A 56 18.27 -14.95 32.32
C GLN A 56 18.63 -13.75 33.18
N GLY A 57 19.68 -13.86 33.98
CA GLY A 57 20.16 -12.77 34.81
C GLY A 57 21.54 -13.07 35.34
N ASP A 58 22.15 -12.07 35.97
CA ASP A 58 23.46 -12.23 36.57
C ASP A 58 23.33 -12.96 37.90
N VAL A 59 23.94 -14.15 37.98
CA VAL A 59 23.91 -15.00 39.17
C VAL A 59 24.70 -14.35 40.32
N THR A 60 25.68 -13.50 40.00
CA THR A 60 26.61 -12.92 40.99
C THR A 60 25.99 -11.76 41.77
N SER A 61 25.03 -11.05 41.18
CA SER A 61 24.31 -9.94 41.81
C SER A 61 23.06 -10.37 42.58
N CYS A 62 22.80 -11.68 42.67
CA CYS A 62 21.54 -12.16 43.21
C CYS A 62 21.55 -12.48 44.71
N ASP A 63 20.62 -11.85 45.43
CA ASP A 63 20.42 -12.07 46.86
C ASP A 63 19.79 -13.45 47.10
N LYS A 64 20.28 -14.14 48.14
CA LYS A 64 19.78 -15.45 48.58
C LYS A 64 18.44 -15.33 49.28
N ASN A 65 18.08 -14.15 49.78
CA ASN A 65 16.83 -13.93 50.50
C ASN A 65 15.66 -13.54 49.57
N LEU A 66 15.89 -13.50 48.25
CA LEU A 66 14.89 -13.12 47.27
C LEU A 66 14.22 -14.36 46.65
N ALA A 67 12.93 -14.52 46.93
CA ALA A 67 12.05 -15.49 46.31
C ALA A 67 11.19 -14.83 45.22
N PHE A 68 10.71 -15.62 44.26
CA PHE A 68 9.82 -15.14 43.21
C PHE A 68 8.57 -16.02 43.12
N ASN A 69 7.41 -15.36 43.07
CA ASN A 69 6.15 -15.97 42.70
C ASN A 69 5.76 -15.48 41.31
N ILE A 70 5.70 -16.40 40.35
CA ILE A 70 5.39 -16.10 38.96
C ILE A 70 4.06 -16.75 38.64
N THR A 71 3.03 -15.92 38.43
CA THR A 71 1.71 -16.38 38.01
C THR A 71 1.53 -16.11 36.53
N TRP A 72 0.89 -17.03 35.82
CA TRP A 72 0.62 -16.88 34.40
C TRP A 72 -0.83 -17.25 34.10
N TYR A 73 -1.37 -16.61 33.06
CA TYR A 73 -2.73 -16.81 32.59
C TYR A 73 -2.72 -16.81 31.07
N LEU A 74 -3.21 -17.89 30.48
CA LEU A 74 -3.36 -18.07 29.05
C LEU A 74 -4.85 -18.09 28.71
N ARG A 75 -5.28 -17.17 27.85
CA ARG A 75 -6.68 -17.06 27.40
C ARG A 75 -6.73 -17.14 25.89
N SER A 76 -7.57 -18.02 25.37
CA SER A 76 -7.94 -18.05 23.95
C SER A 76 -9.31 -17.42 23.77
N SER A 77 -9.47 -16.61 22.73
CA SER A 77 -10.78 -16.14 22.31
C SER A 77 -11.01 -16.46 20.85
N VAL A 78 -12.26 -16.78 20.48
CA VAL A 78 -12.69 -16.84 19.08
C VAL A 78 -12.62 -15.44 18.43
N CYS A 79 -12.62 -14.40 19.25
CA CYS A 79 -12.63 -13.02 18.86
C CYS A 79 -11.22 -12.43 18.72
N TYR A 80 -10.79 -12.11 17.50
CA TYR A 80 -9.47 -11.50 17.28
C TYR A 80 -9.33 -10.13 17.96
N ASN A 81 -10.37 -9.30 17.86
CA ASN A 81 -10.37 -7.96 18.45
C ASN A 81 -10.26 -7.97 19.98
N GLU A 82 -10.76 -9.01 20.66
CA GLU A 82 -10.60 -9.16 22.11
C GLU A 82 -9.13 -9.22 22.51
N VAL A 83 -8.33 -9.99 21.77
CA VAL A 83 -6.92 -10.21 22.08
C VAL A 83 -6.08 -9.01 21.64
N PHE A 84 -6.26 -8.56 20.39
CA PHE A 84 -5.36 -7.59 19.77
C PHE A 84 -5.74 -6.12 19.98
N ASN A 85 -7.03 -5.78 20.22
CA ASN A 85 -7.45 -4.39 20.44
C ASN A 85 -7.57 -4.02 21.93
N THR A 86 -7.45 -4.99 22.84
CA THR A 86 -7.47 -4.72 24.28
C THR A 86 -6.13 -4.10 24.71
N PRO A 87 -6.12 -2.89 25.31
CA PRO A 87 -4.89 -2.26 25.79
C PRO A 87 -4.27 -3.04 26.94
N ASP A 88 -2.94 -2.97 27.08
CA ASP A 88 -2.17 -3.75 28.08
C ASP A 88 -2.70 -3.59 29.50
N GLN A 89 -3.03 -2.38 29.93
CA GLN A 89 -3.60 -2.11 31.25
C GLN A 89 -4.91 -2.87 31.50
N ARG A 90 -5.79 -2.93 30.49
CA ARG A 90 -7.06 -3.67 30.59
C ARG A 90 -6.84 -5.17 30.52
N ALA A 91 -5.86 -5.62 29.71
CA ALA A 91 -5.49 -7.02 29.62
C ALA A 91 -4.96 -7.54 30.96
N MET A 92 -4.13 -6.77 31.68
CA MET A 92 -3.61 -7.15 33.01
C MET A 92 -4.72 -7.38 34.05
N ASN A 93 -5.82 -6.64 33.97
CA ASN A 93 -6.99 -6.85 34.83
C ASN A 93 -7.76 -8.14 34.52
N MET A 94 -7.48 -8.79 33.38
CA MET A 94 -8.10 -10.06 33.01
C MET A 94 -7.46 -11.27 33.69
N LEU A 95 -6.33 -11.08 34.38
CA LEU A 95 -5.65 -12.17 35.09
C LEU A 95 -6.58 -12.80 36.12
N GLY A 96 -6.88 -14.09 35.94
CA GLY A 96 -7.77 -14.84 36.85
C GLY A 96 -9.26 -14.63 36.62
N MET A 97 -9.68 -13.89 35.58
CA MET A 97 -11.09 -13.81 35.20
C MET A 97 -11.52 -15.09 34.48
N ASP A 98 -12.65 -15.65 34.90
CA ASP A 98 -13.27 -16.85 34.37
C ASP A 98 -14.44 -16.57 33.41
N HIS A 99 -14.90 -15.31 33.36
CA HIS A 99 -16.02 -14.89 32.52
C HIS A 99 -15.60 -14.31 31.15
N MET A 100 -16.51 -14.41 30.20
CA MET A 100 -16.44 -13.74 28.90
C MET A 100 -16.61 -12.23 29.08
N LEU A 101 -15.90 -11.43 28.27
CA LEU A 101 -16.02 -9.96 28.33
C LEU A 101 -17.32 -9.44 27.70
N LYS A 102 -17.87 -10.19 26.76
CA LYS A 102 -19.13 -9.93 26.06
C LYS A 102 -19.79 -11.25 25.69
N ASP A 103 -21.10 -11.21 25.53
CA ASP A 103 -21.86 -12.37 25.06
C ASP A 103 -21.43 -12.78 23.64
N GLY A 104 -21.26 -14.08 23.44
CA GLY A 104 -20.81 -14.67 22.17
C GLY A 104 -19.30 -14.67 21.95
N TRP A 105 -18.50 -14.10 22.87
CA TRP A 105 -17.03 -14.14 22.82
C TRP A 105 -16.50 -15.40 23.50
N ASN A 106 -16.89 -16.54 22.95
CA ASN A 106 -16.54 -17.84 23.50
C ASN A 106 -15.02 -18.04 23.47
N GLY A 107 -14.52 -18.75 24.49
CA GLY A 107 -13.10 -19.01 24.62
C GLY A 107 -12.82 -19.97 25.76
N PHE A 108 -11.53 -20.11 26.06
CA PHE A 108 -11.03 -20.96 27.11
C PHE A 108 -9.88 -20.25 27.81
N TYR A 109 -9.61 -20.65 29.03
CA TYR A 109 -8.45 -20.18 29.78
C TYR A 109 -7.76 -21.33 30.50
N SER A 110 -6.48 -21.13 30.78
CA SER A 110 -5.68 -21.95 31.69
C SER A 110 -4.80 -21.01 32.51
N GLN A 111 -4.54 -21.37 33.74
CA GLN A 111 -3.75 -20.56 34.65
C GLN A 111 -2.87 -21.45 35.52
N GLY A 112 -1.73 -20.92 35.92
CA GLY A 112 -0.80 -21.62 36.79
C GLY A 112 0.14 -20.66 37.49
N TYR A 113 0.93 -21.21 38.40
CA TYR A 113 1.92 -20.46 39.16
C TYR A 113 3.22 -21.25 39.29
N MET A 114 4.31 -20.55 39.49
CA MET A 114 5.64 -21.11 39.73
C MET A 114 6.24 -20.37 40.92
N TYR A 115 6.76 -21.13 41.87
CA TYR A 115 7.46 -20.58 43.02
C TYR A 115 8.94 -20.90 42.94
N PHE A 116 9.78 -19.88 43.16
CA PHE A 116 11.22 -20.00 43.20
C PHE A 116 11.71 -19.49 44.54
N GLU A 117 12.34 -20.36 45.32
CA GLU A 117 12.81 -20.03 46.66
C GLU A 117 13.95 -19.01 46.64
N ASN A 118 14.85 -19.16 45.66
CA ASN A 118 16.03 -18.32 45.51
C ASN A 118 16.19 -17.90 44.04
N CYS A 119 16.82 -16.75 43.81
CA CYS A 119 17.10 -16.25 42.47
C CYS A 119 17.95 -17.19 41.59
N THR A 120 18.95 -17.88 42.13
CA THR A 120 19.75 -18.85 41.35
C THR A 120 18.88 -19.98 40.76
N SER A 121 17.81 -20.36 41.46
CA SER A 121 16.87 -21.40 41.01
C SER A 121 15.94 -20.92 39.89
N LEU A 122 15.82 -19.61 39.68
CA LEU A 122 15.04 -18.98 38.62
C LEU A 122 15.76 -19.09 37.27
N PHE A 123 17.08 -18.92 37.26
CA PHE A 123 17.89 -18.92 36.03
C PHE A 123 18.28 -20.33 35.55
N LEU A 124 18.07 -21.37 36.36
CA LEU A 124 18.36 -22.74 36.00
C LEU A 124 17.21 -23.34 35.16
N PRO A 125 17.51 -23.94 33.98
CA PRO A 125 16.49 -24.61 33.18
C PRO A 125 15.98 -25.85 33.92
N LYS A 126 14.67 -25.92 34.19
CA LYS A 126 14.01 -27.05 34.84
C LYS A 126 12.62 -27.28 34.25
N GLY A 127 12.10 -28.50 34.41
CA GLY A 127 10.67 -28.76 34.22
C GLY A 127 9.90 -28.12 35.38
N TYR A 128 8.95 -27.24 35.08
CA TYR A 128 8.18 -26.54 36.10
C TYR A 128 7.06 -27.40 36.70
N TYR A 129 6.51 -28.30 35.87
CA TYR A 129 5.34 -29.11 36.20
C TYR A 129 5.55 -30.57 35.76
N SER A 130 4.89 -31.52 36.41
CA SER A 130 4.84 -32.92 35.97
C SER A 130 3.87 -33.13 34.81
N GLU A 131 2.79 -32.35 34.78
CA GLU A 131 1.73 -32.35 33.77
C GLU A 131 1.29 -30.90 33.53
N PHE A 132 0.77 -30.60 32.34
CA PHE A 132 0.22 -29.27 32.06
C PHE A 132 -1.06 -29.02 32.86
N PHE A 133 -1.29 -27.77 33.28
CA PHE A 133 -2.56 -27.38 33.90
C PHE A 133 -3.73 -27.59 32.92
N PRO A 134 -4.89 -28.04 33.39
CA PRO A 134 -6.07 -28.14 32.56
C PRO A 134 -6.51 -26.77 32.04
N TYR A 135 -7.26 -26.79 30.95
CA TYR A 135 -7.95 -25.61 30.45
C TYR A 135 -9.46 -25.74 30.67
N GLN A 136 -10.12 -24.60 30.89
CA GLN A 136 -11.54 -24.48 31.22
C GLN A 136 -12.22 -23.52 30.24
N PRO A 137 -13.48 -23.72 29.87
CA PRO A 137 -14.21 -22.78 29.03
C PRO A 137 -14.53 -21.50 29.81
N LEU A 138 -14.54 -20.36 29.12
CA LEU A 138 -14.99 -19.10 29.69
C LEU A 138 -16.51 -19.13 29.92
N ILE A 139 -16.94 -18.63 31.07
CA ILE A 139 -18.34 -18.65 31.51
C ILE A 139 -19.05 -17.39 31.00
N ALA A 140 -20.31 -17.48 30.61
CA ALA A 140 -21.09 -16.28 30.27
C ALA A 140 -21.40 -15.51 31.56
N PRO A 141 -21.43 -14.17 31.55
CA PRO A 141 -21.62 -13.36 32.76
C PRO A 141 -22.81 -13.77 33.63
N ASP A 142 -23.89 -14.25 32.99
CA ASP A 142 -25.15 -14.62 33.64
C ASP A 142 -25.36 -16.15 33.79
N SER A 143 -24.35 -16.97 33.47
CA SER A 143 -24.46 -18.43 33.49
C SER A 143 -23.80 -19.07 34.72
N PRO A 144 -24.32 -20.20 35.23
CA PRO A 144 -23.70 -20.90 36.36
C PRO A 144 -22.31 -21.43 35.98
N ALA A 145 -21.43 -21.54 36.99
CA ALA A 145 -20.08 -22.03 36.81
C ALA A 145 -20.06 -23.40 36.13
N SER A 146 -19.27 -23.51 35.06
CA SER A 146 -19.07 -24.78 34.35
C SER A 146 -17.93 -25.55 35.01
N ASN A 147 -18.18 -26.81 35.39
CA ASN A 147 -17.15 -27.71 35.94
C ASN A 147 -16.36 -28.47 34.86
N LEU A 148 -16.45 -28.04 33.60
CA LEU A 148 -15.76 -28.67 32.48
C LEU A 148 -14.28 -28.30 32.52
N SER A 149 -13.42 -29.30 32.74
CA SER A 149 -11.97 -29.17 32.64
C SER A 149 -11.43 -30.19 31.66
N PHE A 150 -10.46 -29.77 30.86
CA PHE A 150 -9.83 -30.60 29.85
C PHE A 150 -8.35 -30.74 30.16
N ASN A 151 -7.88 -31.98 30.25
CA ASN A 151 -6.48 -32.29 30.55
C ASN A 151 -5.68 -32.50 29.26
N PHE A 152 -4.39 -32.19 29.32
CA PHE A 152 -3.44 -32.55 28.28
C PHE A 152 -2.93 -33.97 28.50
N GLN A 153 -2.72 -34.72 27.42
CA GLN A 153 -2.11 -36.06 27.48
C GLN A 153 -0.58 -36.03 27.46
N ASP A 154 0.01 -34.97 26.90
CA ASP A 154 1.45 -34.82 26.77
C ASP A 154 2.08 -34.24 28.03
N LYS A 155 3.29 -34.67 28.35
CA LYS A 155 4.09 -34.11 29.44
C LYS A 155 4.81 -32.83 28.99
N PRO A 156 4.99 -31.85 29.90
CA PRO A 156 5.71 -30.63 29.61
C PRO A 156 7.22 -30.87 29.46
N ASP A 157 7.80 -30.26 28.44
CA ASP A 157 9.24 -30.19 28.25
C ASP A 157 9.90 -29.21 29.25
N ILE A 158 11.23 -29.19 29.27
CA ILE A 158 12.02 -28.26 30.10
C ILE A 158 11.63 -26.81 29.76
N CYS A 159 11.38 -26.00 30.80
CA CYS A 159 10.91 -24.62 30.69
C CYS A 159 9.55 -24.43 30.00
N ALA A 160 8.79 -25.49 29.70
CA ALA A 160 7.44 -25.37 29.17
C ALA A 160 6.46 -25.00 30.28
N VAL A 161 5.63 -23.99 30.02
CA VAL A 161 4.68 -23.43 31.00
C VAL A 161 3.24 -23.75 30.62
N ALA A 162 2.89 -23.56 29.35
CA ALA A 162 1.53 -23.75 28.86
C ALA A 162 1.52 -24.31 27.43
N LYS A 163 0.38 -24.86 27.01
CA LYS A 163 0.17 -25.42 25.68
C LYS A 163 -1.16 -24.92 25.09
N ALA A 164 -1.15 -24.56 23.82
CA ALA A 164 -2.33 -24.14 23.07
C ALA A 164 -3.20 -25.36 22.71
N TRP A 165 -4.51 -25.24 22.91
CA TRP A 165 -5.49 -26.32 22.73
C TRP A 165 -6.19 -26.29 21.37
N LYS A 166 -6.29 -25.12 20.73
CA LYS A 166 -6.96 -24.93 19.43
C LYS A 166 -6.34 -23.78 18.64
N ASP A 167 -6.44 -23.83 17.31
CA ASP A 167 -6.15 -22.69 16.43
C ASP A 167 -7.01 -21.46 16.82
N SER A 168 -6.40 -20.45 17.42
CA SER A 168 -7.09 -19.25 17.91
C SER A 168 -6.12 -18.10 18.19
N PRO A 169 -6.62 -16.86 18.32
CA PRO A 169 -5.95 -15.78 19.04
C PRO A 169 -5.75 -16.13 20.52
N TYR A 170 -4.54 -15.95 21.03
CA TYR A 170 -4.17 -16.13 22.43
C TYR A 170 -3.63 -14.85 23.05
N LEU A 171 -4.07 -14.61 24.28
CA LEU A 171 -3.57 -13.61 25.20
C LEU A 171 -2.83 -14.34 26.33
N PHE A 172 -1.54 -14.09 26.48
CA PHE A 172 -0.71 -14.68 27.53
C PHE A 172 -0.21 -13.57 28.46
N ILE A 173 -0.59 -13.66 29.73
CA ILE A 173 -0.27 -12.66 30.75
C ILE A 173 0.62 -13.33 31.80
N VAL A 174 1.70 -12.65 32.16
CA VAL A 174 2.63 -13.11 33.19
C VAL A 174 2.75 -12.02 34.23
N ARG A 175 2.59 -12.40 35.50
CA ARG A 175 2.76 -11.53 36.67
C ARG A 175 3.91 -12.06 37.51
N VAL A 176 4.90 -11.20 37.72
CA VAL A 176 6.10 -11.53 38.48
C VAL A 176 6.11 -10.75 39.79
N GLN A 177 5.98 -11.47 40.89
CA GLN A 177 5.97 -10.90 42.24
C GLN A 177 7.24 -11.31 42.99
N PRO A 178 8.19 -10.38 43.22
CA PRO A 178 9.31 -10.63 44.12
C PRO A 178 8.82 -10.68 45.57
N MET A 179 9.37 -11.61 46.36
CA MET A 179 9.10 -11.74 47.78
C MET A 179 10.43 -11.80 48.54
N PHE A 180 10.64 -10.89 49.48
CA PHE A 180 11.82 -10.90 50.35
C PHE A 180 11.54 -11.74 51.60
N ARG A 181 12.43 -12.69 51.87
CA ARG A 181 12.33 -13.57 53.04
C ARG A 181 13.13 -12.95 54.20
N GLY A 182 12.43 -12.53 55.26
CA GLY A 182 13.05 -12.15 56.54
C GLY A 182 13.28 -10.66 56.81
N LEU A 183 12.72 -9.75 55.99
CA LEU A 183 12.72 -8.31 56.26
C LEU A 183 11.31 -7.84 56.67
N TYR A 184 11.24 -6.91 57.63
CA TYR A 184 10.00 -6.22 58.00
C TYR A 184 9.54 -5.34 56.82
N GLU A 185 8.22 -5.12 56.68
CA GLU A 185 7.57 -4.47 55.54
C GLU A 185 8.15 -3.07 55.15
N ASP A 186 8.88 -2.41 56.04
CA ASP A 186 9.42 -1.04 55.85
C ASP A 186 10.70 -0.96 54.98
N ASP A 187 11.49 -2.04 54.84
CA ASP A 187 12.71 -2.07 54.00
C ASP A 187 12.45 -2.47 52.53
N PHE A 188 11.18 -2.73 52.16
CA PHE A 188 10.79 -3.21 50.83
C PHE A 188 11.02 -2.18 49.71
N LEU A 189 11.09 -0.89 50.06
CA LEU A 189 11.17 0.23 49.11
C LEU A 189 12.61 0.54 48.65
N THR A 190 13.64 0.06 49.35
CA THR A 190 15.05 0.40 49.08
C THR A 190 15.80 -0.65 48.27
N GLN A 191 15.28 -1.89 48.15
CA GLN A 191 16.00 -3.02 47.53
C GLN A 191 15.27 -3.60 46.30
N GLN A 192 14.56 -2.77 45.52
CA GLN A 192 13.78 -3.20 44.36
C GLN A 192 14.57 -3.31 43.04
N ASN A 193 15.91 -3.34 43.10
CA ASN A 193 16.78 -3.22 41.93
C ASN A 193 17.39 -4.56 41.48
N VAL A 194 16.58 -5.63 41.40
CA VAL A 194 17.02 -6.84 40.69
C VAL A 194 16.51 -6.76 39.26
N ALA A 195 17.44 -6.55 38.33
CA ALA A 195 17.18 -6.56 36.90
C ALA A 195 17.51 -7.94 36.34
N PHE A 196 16.51 -8.61 35.76
CA PHE A 196 16.71 -9.84 35.00
C PHE A 196 15.83 -9.84 33.76
N THR A 197 16.13 -10.72 32.82
CA THR A 197 15.46 -10.81 31.54
C THR A 197 14.59 -12.04 31.48
N MET A 198 13.30 -11.86 31.21
CA MET A 198 12.37 -12.94 30.91
C MET A 198 12.28 -13.11 29.40
N LYS A 199 12.57 -14.33 28.93
CA LYS A 199 12.44 -14.73 27.54
C LYS A 199 11.24 -15.68 27.38
N VAL A 200 10.25 -15.26 26.59
CA VAL A 200 9.06 -16.06 26.27
C VAL A 200 9.16 -16.52 24.82
N GLU A 201 9.03 -17.83 24.58
CA GLU A 201 9.11 -18.42 23.25
C GLU A 201 7.84 -19.25 22.99
N MET A 202 7.08 -18.92 21.96
CA MET A 202 5.90 -19.69 21.54
C MET A 202 6.25 -20.52 20.31
N LYS A 203 6.46 -21.83 20.49
CA LYS A 203 6.89 -22.75 19.43
C LYS A 203 5.79 -23.76 19.12
N GLY A 204 5.28 -23.70 17.89
CA GLY A 204 4.25 -24.57 17.36
C GLY A 204 4.79 -25.70 16.47
N PRO A 205 3.87 -26.45 15.83
CA PRO A 205 4.22 -27.49 14.85
C PRO A 205 4.97 -26.95 13.62
N HIS A 206 4.73 -25.69 13.27
CA HIS A 206 5.40 -24.97 12.19
C HIS A 206 6.48 -24.01 12.72
N ASP A 207 7.28 -24.48 13.68
CA ASP A 207 8.29 -23.71 14.38
C ASP A 207 7.70 -22.45 15.05
N TYR A 208 8.19 -21.27 14.72
CA TYR A 208 7.71 -20.01 15.28
C TYR A 208 6.67 -19.32 14.39
N SER A 209 6.11 -19.99 13.39
CA SER A 209 5.15 -19.36 12.48
C SER A 209 3.76 -19.20 13.12
N SER A 210 3.16 -18.03 12.90
CA SER A 210 1.77 -17.74 13.26
C SER A 210 0.80 -18.22 12.17
N PRO A 211 -0.39 -18.75 12.51
CA PRO A 211 -1.40 -19.13 11.52
C PRO A 211 -1.93 -17.96 10.69
N ALA A 212 -1.87 -16.72 11.19
CA ALA A 212 -2.27 -15.54 10.43
C ALA A 212 -1.22 -15.14 9.38
N ASP A 213 0.07 -15.32 9.68
CA ASP A 213 1.19 -14.90 8.82
C ASP A 213 1.64 -15.98 7.82
N TRP A 214 1.35 -17.26 8.08
CA TRP A 214 1.81 -18.37 7.24
C TRP A 214 1.35 -18.27 5.77
N PRO A 215 0.07 -17.95 5.46
CA PRO A 215 -0.36 -17.77 4.07
C PRO A 215 0.33 -16.58 3.38
N LEU A 216 0.66 -15.54 4.14
CA LEU A 216 1.32 -14.34 3.64
C LEU A 216 2.75 -14.65 3.19
N MET A 217 3.49 -15.46 3.95
CA MET A 217 4.81 -15.97 3.54
C MET A 217 4.74 -16.71 2.20
N MET A 218 3.76 -17.60 2.03
CA MET A 218 3.56 -18.34 0.78
C MET A 218 3.19 -17.40 -0.38
N PHE A 219 2.36 -16.39 -0.13
CA PHE A 219 2.01 -15.37 -1.12
C PHE A 219 3.25 -14.59 -1.60
N PHE A 220 4.15 -14.20 -0.70
CA PHE A 220 5.40 -13.51 -1.08
C PHE A 220 6.31 -14.37 -1.93
N MET A 221 6.41 -15.68 -1.63
CA MET A 221 7.18 -16.63 -2.43
C MET A 221 6.61 -16.72 -3.86
N VAL A 222 5.31 -16.95 -4.01
CA VAL A 222 4.64 -17.06 -5.33
C VAL A 222 4.78 -15.75 -6.11
N MET A 223 4.57 -14.61 -5.47
CA MET A 223 4.73 -13.31 -6.12
C MET A 223 6.17 -13.03 -6.52
N CYS A 224 7.17 -13.47 -5.74
CA CYS A 224 8.57 -13.36 -6.14
C CYS A 224 8.82 -14.10 -7.46
N ILE A 225 8.31 -15.34 -7.58
CA ILE A 225 8.40 -16.13 -8.82
C ILE A 225 7.71 -15.40 -9.99
N VAL A 226 6.52 -14.84 -9.79
CA VAL A 226 5.81 -14.05 -10.81
C VAL A 226 6.64 -12.84 -11.26
N TYR A 227 7.29 -12.13 -10.35
CA TYR A 227 8.15 -10.99 -10.68
C TYR A 227 9.44 -11.42 -11.40
N VAL A 228 10.00 -12.60 -11.09
CA VAL A 228 11.11 -13.19 -11.86
C VAL A 228 10.67 -13.47 -13.29
N PHE A 229 9.45 -14.01 -13.50
CA PHE A 229 8.90 -14.17 -14.84
C PHE A 229 8.69 -12.84 -15.55
N PHE A 230 8.19 -11.80 -14.87
CA PHE A 230 8.07 -10.45 -15.46
C PHE A 230 9.42 -9.89 -15.86
N GLY A 231 10.43 -10.01 -14.99
CA GLY A 231 11.80 -9.59 -15.27
C GLY A 231 12.38 -10.32 -16.47
N ALA A 232 12.26 -11.65 -16.53
CA ALA A 232 12.75 -12.44 -17.65
C ALA A 232 12.06 -12.08 -18.97
N LEU A 233 10.72 -12.00 -19.00
CA LEU A 233 9.96 -11.61 -20.18
C LEU A 233 10.33 -10.20 -20.66
N TRP A 234 10.47 -9.25 -19.73
CA TRP A 234 10.85 -7.88 -20.05
C TRP A 234 12.27 -7.80 -20.61
N LEU A 235 13.22 -8.49 -19.98
CA LEU A 235 14.61 -8.55 -20.44
C LEU A 235 14.70 -9.17 -21.85
N VAL A 236 13.94 -10.22 -22.14
CA VAL A 236 13.88 -10.81 -23.49
C VAL A 236 13.39 -9.79 -24.52
N TRP A 237 12.31 -9.05 -24.22
CA TRP A 237 11.85 -8.00 -25.14
C TRP A 237 12.86 -6.86 -25.29
N CYS A 238 13.48 -6.41 -24.20
CA CYS A 238 14.52 -5.39 -24.26
C CYS A 238 15.73 -5.85 -25.08
N ALA A 239 16.14 -7.12 -24.98
CA ALA A 239 17.26 -7.68 -25.73
C ALA A 239 16.93 -7.79 -27.24
N CYS A 240 15.72 -8.26 -27.59
CA CYS A 240 15.29 -8.34 -28.98
C CYS A 240 15.24 -6.97 -29.69
N TYR A 241 14.93 -5.91 -28.94
CA TYR A 241 14.76 -4.55 -29.46
C TYR A 241 15.76 -3.54 -28.87
N TRP A 242 16.96 -3.99 -28.49
CA TRP A 242 17.91 -3.18 -27.72
C TRP A 242 18.35 -1.89 -28.42
N ARG A 243 18.32 -1.86 -29.76
CA ARG A 243 18.67 -0.68 -30.56
C ARG A 243 17.64 0.45 -30.49
N ASP A 244 16.37 0.13 -30.20
CA ASP A 244 15.26 1.07 -30.32
C ASP A 244 14.61 1.42 -28.96
N LEU A 245 15.32 1.18 -27.85
CA LEU A 245 14.75 1.28 -26.50
C LEU A 245 14.49 2.74 -26.06
N LEU A 246 13.25 3.03 -25.65
CA LEU A 246 12.85 4.33 -25.12
C LEU A 246 13.29 4.50 -23.66
N ARG A 247 13.59 5.73 -23.22
CA ARG A 247 13.98 6.02 -21.82
C ARG A 247 12.98 5.45 -20.81
N ILE A 248 11.68 5.52 -21.11
CA ILE A 248 10.58 5.01 -20.26
C ILE A 248 10.68 3.50 -20.02
N GLN A 249 11.19 2.72 -20.98
CA GLN A 249 11.31 1.27 -20.85
C GLN A 249 12.37 0.87 -19.81
N PHE A 250 13.42 1.67 -19.63
CA PHE A 250 14.36 1.49 -18.52
C PHE A 250 13.71 1.74 -17.17
N TRP A 251 12.81 2.73 -17.06
CA TRP A 251 12.05 2.98 -15.83
C TRP A 251 11.12 1.81 -15.49
N ILE A 252 10.45 1.22 -16.49
CA ILE A 252 9.64 0.01 -16.28
C ILE A 252 10.52 -1.14 -15.76
N GLY A 253 11.68 -1.37 -16.38
CA GLY A 253 12.64 -2.39 -15.94
C GLY A 253 13.13 -2.16 -14.50
N ALA A 254 13.42 -0.90 -14.13
CA ALA A 254 13.83 -0.54 -12.78
C ALA A 254 12.73 -0.84 -11.74
N VAL A 255 11.46 -0.54 -12.05
CA VAL A 255 10.33 -0.86 -11.16
C VAL A 255 10.14 -2.37 -11.01
N ILE A 256 10.35 -3.16 -12.07
CA ILE A 256 10.29 -4.64 -12.00
C ILE A 256 11.41 -5.19 -11.11
N ILE A 257 12.64 -4.69 -11.26
CA ILE A 257 13.79 -5.10 -10.42
C ILE A 257 13.56 -4.75 -8.95
N LEU A 258 13.08 -3.54 -8.66
CA LEU A 258 12.71 -3.16 -7.30
C LEU A 258 11.57 -4.02 -6.76
N GLY A 259 10.59 -4.39 -7.58
CA GLY A 259 9.55 -5.34 -7.20
C GLY A 259 10.08 -6.74 -6.86
N MET A 260 11.02 -7.26 -7.66
CA MET A 260 11.71 -8.53 -7.36
C MET A 260 12.44 -8.47 -6.03
N LEU A 261 13.23 -7.40 -5.82
CA LEU A 261 14.01 -7.21 -4.60
C LEU A 261 13.10 -7.05 -3.37
N GLU A 262 12.00 -6.31 -3.49
CA GLU A 262 11.00 -6.16 -2.42
C GLU A 262 10.45 -7.52 -1.96
N LYS A 263 9.97 -8.36 -2.90
CA LYS A 263 9.38 -9.65 -2.57
C LYS A 263 10.41 -10.62 -1.98
N ALA A 264 11.65 -10.57 -2.45
CA ALA A 264 12.73 -11.36 -1.90
C ALA A 264 13.04 -10.96 -0.45
N VAL A 265 13.12 -9.66 -0.14
CA VAL A 265 13.38 -9.18 1.22
C VAL A 265 12.23 -9.56 2.16
N PHE A 266 10.97 -9.31 1.79
CA PHE A 266 9.84 -9.73 2.64
C PHE A 266 9.80 -11.24 2.86
N TYR A 267 10.02 -12.04 1.82
CA TYR A 267 10.10 -13.49 1.98
C TYR A 267 11.20 -13.90 2.95
N SER A 268 12.38 -13.28 2.87
CA SER A 268 13.49 -13.56 3.79
C SER A 268 13.17 -13.18 5.24
N GLU A 269 12.42 -12.10 5.47
CA GLU A 269 11.97 -11.70 6.81
C GLU A 269 11.00 -12.72 7.41
N TYR A 270 9.96 -13.12 6.67
CA TYR A 270 9.01 -14.15 7.14
C TYR A 270 9.71 -15.49 7.38
N GLN A 271 10.70 -15.83 6.56
CA GLN A 271 11.53 -17.01 6.78
C GLN A 271 12.38 -16.88 8.05
N SER A 272 12.95 -15.71 8.32
CA SER A 272 13.70 -15.44 9.56
C SER A 272 12.78 -15.56 10.78
N ILE A 273 11.57 -14.98 10.73
CA ILE A 273 10.58 -15.09 11.81
C ILE A 273 10.21 -16.55 12.06
N ARG A 274 10.02 -17.36 11.01
CA ARG A 274 9.70 -18.79 11.16
C ARG A 274 10.79 -19.57 11.89
N TYR A 275 12.06 -19.35 11.58
CA TYR A 275 13.16 -20.15 12.16
C TYR A 275 13.75 -19.58 13.46
N LYS A 276 13.83 -18.25 13.58
CA LYS A 276 14.43 -17.58 14.75
C LYS A 276 13.39 -17.08 15.75
N GLY A 277 12.15 -16.86 15.31
CA GLY A 277 11.04 -16.39 16.13
C GLY A 277 11.03 -14.90 16.45
N ASP A 278 12.03 -14.16 15.96
CA ASP A 278 12.18 -12.71 16.12
C ASP A 278 12.50 -12.05 14.76
N TYR A 279 12.15 -10.78 14.59
CA TYR A 279 12.44 -10.02 13.36
C TYR A 279 13.68 -9.15 13.52
N VAL A 280 14.46 -9.02 12.44
CA VAL A 280 15.60 -8.12 12.45
C VAL A 280 15.09 -6.73 12.08
N GLN A 281 14.91 -5.86 13.09
CA GLN A 281 14.30 -4.54 12.91
C GLN A 281 14.89 -3.75 11.73
N GLY A 282 16.22 -3.78 11.55
CA GLY A 282 16.88 -3.10 10.43
C GLY A 282 16.49 -3.63 9.05
N ALA A 283 16.25 -4.94 8.92
CA ALA A 283 15.87 -5.56 7.66
C ALA A 283 14.41 -5.27 7.30
N VAL A 284 13.50 -5.24 8.28
CA VAL A 284 12.11 -4.80 8.08
C VAL A 284 12.03 -3.32 7.66
N ILE A 285 12.81 -2.44 8.31
CA ILE A 285 12.90 -1.02 7.93
C ILE A 285 13.42 -0.88 6.49
N PHE A 286 14.44 -1.64 6.12
CA PHE A 286 14.97 -1.64 4.76
C PHE A 286 13.93 -2.13 3.74
N ALA A 287 13.18 -3.19 4.06
CA ALA A 287 12.10 -3.70 3.22
C ALA A 287 11.00 -2.65 2.97
N GLU A 288 10.62 -1.92 4.01
CA GLU A 288 9.62 -0.85 3.91
C GLU A 288 10.12 0.36 3.13
N LEU A 289 11.39 0.76 3.31
CA LEU A 289 11.99 1.85 2.53
C LEU A 289 12.06 1.50 1.04
N LEU A 290 12.44 0.26 0.73
CA LEU A 290 12.45 -0.25 -0.63
C LEU A 290 11.03 -0.27 -1.23
N SER A 291 10.03 -0.67 -0.44
CA SER A 291 8.63 -0.62 -0.83
C SER A 291 8.15 0.81 -1.09
N ALA A 292 8.58 1.79 -0.28
CA ALA A 292 8.29 3.21 -0.48
C ALA A 292 8.93 3.73 -1.78
N LEU A 293 10.19 3.37 -2.04
CA LEU A 293 10.89 3.71 -3.28
C LEU A 293 10.19 3.14 -4.51
N LYS A 294 9.84 1.85 -4.50
CA LYS A 294 9.09 1.20 -5.58
C LYS A 294 7.75 1.88 -5.81
N ARG A 295 6.98 2.14 -4.74
CA ARG A 295 5.69 2.83 -4.83
C ARG A 295 5.83 4.21 -5.47
N SER A 296 6.82 5.01 -5.05
CA SER A 296 7.10 6.34 -5.61
C SER A 296 7.44 6.27 -7.10
N LEU A 297 8.40 5.43 -7.47
CA LEU A 297 8.83 5.28 -8.86
C LEU A 297 7.69 4.80 -9.76
N ALA A 298 6.85 3.90 -9.27
CA ALA A 298 5.70 3.42 -10.03
C ALA A 298 4.63 4.51 -10.23
N ARG A 299 4.35 5.36 -9.23
CA ARG A 299 3.40 6.47 -9.40
C ARG A 299 3.93 7.52 -10.37
N ILE A 300 5.21 7.85 -10.27
CA ILE A 300 5.90 8.73 -11.22
C ILE A 300 5.80 8.15 -12.63
N LEU A 301 6.06 6.84 -12.79
CA LEU A 301 5.99 6.15 -14.08
C LEU A 301 4.58 6.24 -14.68
N VAL A 302 3.54 5.92 -13.91
CA VAL A 302 2.14 6.04 -14.37
C VAL A 302 1.82 7.48 -14.79
N LEU A 303 2.28 8.47 -14.02
CA LEU A 303 2.07 9.89 -14.31
C LEU A 303 2.80 10.32 -15.60
N ILE A 304 4.05 9.91 -15.81
CA ILE A 304 4.82 10.12 -17.03
C ILE A 304 4.08 9.57 -18.26
N VAL A 305 3.57 8.34 -18.13
CA VAL A 305 2.80 7.67 -19.19
C VAL A 305 1.50 8.44 -19.47
N SER A 306 0.77 8.88 -18.44
CA SER A 306 -0.46 9.67 -18.59
C SER A 306 -0.24 11.04 -19.23
N LEU A 307 0.92 11.67 -19.01
CA LEU A 307 1.32 12.93 -19.67
C LEU A 307 1.69 12.73 -21.15
N GLY A 308 1.89 11.48 -21.58
CA GLY A 308 2.27 11.15 -22.94
C GLY A 308 3.73 11.43 -23.29
N TYR A 309 4.61 11.47 -22.27
CA TYR A 309 6.05 11.54 -22.51
C TYR A 309 6.52 10.36 -23.38
N GLY A 310 7.43 10.62 -24.31
CA GLY A 310 8.03 9.59 -25.16
C GLY A 310 7.15 9.05 -26.29
N ILE A 311 5.82 9.23 -26.23
CA ILE A 311 4.86 8.78 -27.27
C ILE A 311 4.20 9.95 -27.99
N VAL A 312 3.82 11.00 -27.26
CA VAL A 312 3.04 12.15 -27.76
C VAL A 312 3.85 13.45 -27.69
N LYS A 313 4.63 13.64 -26.62
CA LYS A 313 5.51 14.80 -26.44
C LYS A 313 6.98 14.34 -26.28
N PRO A 314 7.92 14.82 -27.11
CA PRO A 314 9.31 14.39 -27.05
C PRO A 314 10.06 14.96 -25.84
N ARG A 315 9.62 16.09 -25.27
CA ARG A 315 10.26 16.79 -24.15
C ARG A 315 9.21 17.24 -23.14
N LEU A 316 9.48 17.02 -21.86
CA LEU A 316 8.54 17.37 -20.77
C LEU A 316 8.80 18.77 -20.16
N GLY A 317 9.74 19.55 -20.71
CA GLY A 317 10.00 20.94 -20.31
C GLY A 317 10.10 21.13 -18.79
N THR A 318 9.49 22.21 -18.29
CA THR A 318 9.42 22.56 -16.86
C THR A 318 8.59 21.58 -16.02
N THR A 319 7.81 20.69 -16.65
CA THR A 319 6.96 19.70 -15.95
C THR A 319 7.81 18.60 -15.30
N VAL A 320 9.04 18.34 -15.76
CA VAL A 320 9.94 17.35 -15.13
C VAL A 320 10.24 17.71 -13.68
N HIS A 321 10.54 18.99 -13.38
CA HIS A 321 10.82 19.42 -12.01
C HIS A 321 9.62 19.25 -11.09
N ARG A 322 8.41 19.55 -11.60
CA ARG A 322 7.15 19.34 -10.85
C ARG A 322 6.96 17.86 -10.52
N LEU A 323 7.20 16.98 -11.49
CA LEU A 323 7.10 15.53 -11.31
C LEU A 323 8.10 15.00 -10.28
N VAL A 324 9.37 15.44 -10.36
CA VAL A 324 10.40 15.06 -9.40
C VAL A 324 10.04 15.54 -7.99
N ALA A 325 9.53 16.77 -7.85
CA ALA A 325 9.08 17.30 -6.56
C ALA A 325 7.94 16.46 -5.96
N VAL A 326 6.92 16.11 -6.76
CA VAL A 326 5.81 15.23 -6.32
C VAL A 326 6.33 13.84 -5.93
N GLY A 327 7.24 13.28 -6.72
CA GLY A 327 7.87 11.99 -6.46
C GLY A 327 8.68 11.95 -5.16
N LEU A 328 9.48 12.99 -4.91
CA LEU A 328 10.28 13.15 -3.70
C LEU A 328 9.36 13.32 -2.48
N LEU A 329 8.36 14.18 -2.58
CA LEU A 329 7.38 14.41 -1.52
C LEU A 329 6.65 13.11 -1.15
N TYR A 330 6.18 12.37 -2.16
CA TYR A 330 5.55 11.07 -1.94
C TYR A 330 6.50 10.06 -1.27
N LEU A 331 7.77 10.01 -1.70
CA LEU A 331 8.76 9.12 -1.11
C LEU A 331 8.99 9.43 0.37
N ILE A 332 9.09 10.70 0.75
CA ILE A 332 9.29 11.12 2.15
C ILE A 332 8.09 10.67 3.00
N PHE A 333 6.87 11.05 2.62
CA PHE A 333 5.67 10.68 3.38
C PHE A 333 5.46 9.17 3.43
N SER A 334 5.69 8.45 2.33
CA SER A 334 5.58 7.00 2.29
C SER A 334 6.64 6.29 3.13
N SER A 335 7.85 6.86 3.25
CA SER A 335 8.92 6.28 4.07
C SER A 335 8.66 6.51 5.55
N VAL A 336 8.22 7.72 5.93
CA VAL A 336 7.83 8.04 7.31
C VAL A 336 6.68 7.14 7.76
N GLU A 337 5.65 6.98 6.93
CA GLU A 337 4.52 6.09 7.22
C GLU A 337 4.98 4.62 7.42
N GLY A 338 5.82 4.10 6.53
CA GLY A 338 6.37 2.75 6.64
C GLY A 338 7.21 2.52 7.91
N VAL A 339 8.11 3.46 8.24
CA VAL A 339 8.95 3.36 9.44
C VAL A 339 8.13 3.48 10.73
N LEU A 340 7.14 4.37 10.75
CA LEU A 340 6.23 4.51 11.90
C LEU A 340 5.44 3.23 12.14
N ARG A 341 4.98 2.56 11.07
CA ARG A 341 4.28 1.28 11.15
C ARG A 341 5.14 0.17 11.75
N VAL A 342 6.43 0.10 11.39
CA VAL A 342 7.35 -0.93 11.90
C VAL A 342 7.76 -0.67 13.33
N THR A 343 8.03 0.59 13.68
CA THR A 343 8.62 0.93 14.99
C THR A 343 7.56 0.94 16.09
N GLY A 344 6.28 1.23 15.78
CA GLY A 344 5.18 1.26 16.76
C GLY A 344 5.35 2.28 17.91
N SER A 345 6.46 3.02 17.94
CA SER A 345 6.94 3.78 19.11
C SER A 345 6.33 5.18 19.24
N PHE A 346 5.67 5.70 18.21
CA PHE A 346 5.07 7.03 18.25
C PHE A 346 3.55 6.92 18.40
N TYR A 347 3.03 7.50 19.49
CA TYR A 347 1.61 7.59 19.83
C TYR A 347 0.74 7.88 18.59
N GLY A 348 -0.41 7.21 18.53
CA GLY A 348 -1.24 7.05 17.32
C GLY A 348 -1.56 8.33 16.53
N THR A 349 -1.51 9.52 17.14
CA THR A 349 -1.69 10.80 16.44
C THR A 349 -0.67 11.01 15.31
N VAL A 350 0.61 10.73 15.53
CA VAL A 350 1.66 10.95 14.50
C VAL A 350 1.48 9.97 13.34
N ALA A 351 1.22 8.70 13.65
CA ALA A 351 0.91 7.68 12.65
C ALA A 351 -0.36 8.01 11.86
N LEU A 352 -1.39 8.55 12.52
CA LEU A 352 -2.65 8.96 11.89
C LEU A 352 -2.43 10.16 10.96
N VAL A 353 -1.66 11.17 11.39
CA VAL A 353 -1.31 12.31 10.55
C VAL A 353 -0.50 11.87 9.33
N ALA A 354 0.50 10.99 9.49
CA ALA A 354 1.29 10.50 8.37
C ALA A 354 0.42 9.74 7.36
N ASN A 355 -0.47 8.86 7.83
CA ASN A 355 -1.42 8.14 7.00
C ASN A 355 -2.41 9.06 6.27
N LEU A 356 -2.98 10.05 6.97
CA LEU A 356 -3.90 11.03 6.39
C LEU A 356 -3.20 11.84 5.28
N SER A 357 -1.98 12.29 5.56
CA SER A 357 -1.15 13.05 4.62
C SER A 357 -0.85 12.25 3.35
N LEU A 358 -0.47 10.97 3.50
CA LEU A 358 -0.20 10.07 2.38
C LEU A 358 -1.45 9.83 1.53
N SER A 359 -2.62 9.65 2.15
CA SER A 359 -3.90 9.48 1.45
C SER A 359 -4.31 10.72 0.64
N LEU A 360 -4.03 11.91 1.15
CA LEU A 360 -4.29 13.17 0.42
C LEU A 360 -3.39 13.26 -0.83
N ILE A 361 -2.10 12.96 -0.68
CA ILE A 361 -1.16 12.96 -1.82
C ILE A 361 -1.59 11.93 -2.86
N ASP A 362 -1.98 10.73 -2.45
CA ASP A 362 -2.50 9.70 -3.35
C ASP A 362 -3.72 10.17 -4.14
N SER A 363 -4.64 10.87 -3.48
CA SER A 363 -5.85 11.42 -4.11
C SER A 363 -5.49 12.50 -5.14
N CYS A 364 -4.59 13.42 -4.79
CA CYS A 364 -4.11 14.46 -5.70
C CYS A 364 -3.37 13.88 -6.92
N VAL A 365 -2.49 12.89 -6.70
CA VAL A 365 -1.75 12.22 -7.77
C VAL A 365 -2.70 11.48 -8.71
N MET A 366 -3.69 10.76 -8.16
CA MET A 366 -4.70 10.07 -8.98
C MET A 366 -5.54 11.05 -9.80
N TRP A 367 -5.96 12.17 -9.20
CA TRP A 367 -6.69 13.21 -9.91
C TRP A 367 -5.86 13.79 -11.07
N TRP A 368 -4.58 14.08 -10.84
CA TRP A 368 -3.66 14.53 -11.88
C TRP A 368 -3.56 13.50 -13.01
N ILE A 369 -3.32 12.22 -12.67
CA ILE A 369 -3.24 11.12 -13.65
C ILE A 369 -4.45 11.12 -14.59
N PHE A 370 -5.67 11.22 -14.05
CA PHE A 370 -6.89 11.23 -14.87
C PHE A 370 -7.03 12.50 -15.73
N ILE A 371 -6.69 13.68 -15.20
CA ILE A 371 -6.71 14.92 -16.00
C ILE A 371 -5.72 14.84 -17.15
N SER A 372 -4.47 14.46 -16.88
CA SER A 372 -3.44 14.33 -17.92
C SER A 372 -3.83 13.30 -18.96
N LEU A 373 -4.41 12.17 -18.53
CA LEU A 373 -4.87 11.12 -19.43
C LEU A 373 -6.05 11.57 -20.32
N SER A 374 -6.98 12.34 -19.75
CA SER A 374 -8.10 12.92 -20.49
C SER A 374 -7.62 13.92 -21.55
N GLN A 375 -6.69 14.80 -21.18
CA GLN A 375 -6.07 15.78 -22.09
C GLN A 375 -5.31 15.09 -23.23
N THR A 376 -4.45 14.12 -22.93
CA THR A 376 -3.68 13.38 -23.95
C THR A 376 -4.59 12.58 -24.87
N THR A 377 -5.65 11.96 -24.35
CA THR A 377 -6.63 11.25 -25.16
C THR A 377 -7.39 12.20 -26.10
N ARG A 378 -7.79 13.40 -25.63
CA ARG A 378 -8.46 14.41 -26.48
C ARG A 378 -7.54 14.88 -27.60
N LEU A 379 -6.27 15.17 -27.29
CA LEU A 379 -5.26 15.56 -28.29
C LEU A 379 -5.07 14.45 -29.34
N LEU A 380 -4.97 13.18 -28.92
CA LEU A 380 -4.82 12.04 -29.83
C LEU A 380 -6.05 11.77 -30.69
N LYS A 381 -7.27 12.05 -30.19
CA LYS A 381 -8.51 11.98 -30.98
C LYS A 381 -8.50 13.01 -32.11
N LEU A 382 -8.08 14.23 -31.82
CA LEU A 382 -7.98 15.31 -32.82
C LEU A 382 -6.94 14.98 -33.91
N ARG A 383 -5.80 14.38 -33.52
CA ARG A 383 -4.71 14.01 -34.44
C ARG A 383 -4.96 12.73 -35.25
N ARG A 384 -6.12 12.08 -35.15
CA ARG A 384 -6.53 10.85 -35.90
C ARG A 384 -5.52 9.68 -35.89
N ASN A 385 -4.66 9.56 -34.87
CA ASN A 385 -3.73 8.43 -34.77
C ASN A 385 -4.38 7.24 -34.06
N VAL A 386 -5.02 6.36 -34.83
CA VAL A 386 -5.85 5.24 -34.32
C VAL A 386 -5.10 4.26 -33.43
N VAL A 387 -3.82 3.98 -33.73
CA VAL A 387 -3.01 3.00 -32.96
C VAL A 387 -2.65 3.56 -31.59
N LYS A 388 -2.16 4.81 -31.53
CA LYS A 388 -1.85 5.48 -30.25
C LYS A 388 -3.13 5.74 -29.45
N LEU A 389 -4.22 6.11 -30.11
CA LEU A 389 -5.50 6.32 -29.44
C LEU A 389 -6.01 5.04 -28.76
N ALA A 390 -5.96 3.90 -29.44
CA ALA A 390 -6.36 2.61 -28.87
C ALA A 390 -5.53 2.26 -27.62
N LEU A 391 -4.21 2.49 -27.66
CA LEU A 391 -3.32 2.27 -26.52
C LEU A 391 -3.77 3.04 -25.26
N TYR A 392 -4.02 4.36 -25.39
CA TYR A 392 -4.43 5.20 -24.28
C TYR A 392 -5.85 4.91 -23.80
N GLN A 393 -6.75 4.46 -24.70
CA GLN A 393 -8.08 3.98 -24.30
C GLN A 393 -8.00 2.70 -23.45
N HIS A 394 -7.21 1.70 -23.87
CA HIS A 394 -7.01 0.48 -23.08
C HIS A 394 -6.35 0.76 -21.73
N PHE A 395 -5.38 1.68 -21.70
CA PHE A 395 -4.76 2.13 -20.46
C PHE A 395 -5.77 2.80 -19.52
N THR A 396 -6.59 3.72 -20.03
CA THR A 396 -7.65 4.41 -19.27
C THR A 396 -8.69 3.40 -18.73
N ASN A 397 -9.15 2.49 -19.57
CA ASN A 397 -10.12 1.46 -19.18
C ASN A 397 -9.57 0.56 -18.06
N THR A 398 -8.29 0.21 -18.13
CA THR A 398 -7.61 -0.58 -17.09
C THR A 398 -7.53 0.19 -15.78
N LEU A 399 -7.14 1.47 -15.81
CA LEU A 399 -7.08 2.30 -14.60
C LEU A 399 -8.47 2.47 -13.96
N ILE A 400 -9.52 2.68 -14.76
CA ILE A 400 -10.89 2.76 -14.28
C ILE A 400 -11.31 1.43 -13.60
N PHE A 401 -11.06 0.30 -14.25
CA PHE A 401 -11.36 -1.01 -13.67
C PHE A 401 -10.63 -1.23 -12.34
N SER A 402 -9.36 -0.83 -12.26
CA SER A 402 -8.58 -0.92 -11.02
C SER A 402 -9.14 -0.05 -9.89
N VAL A 403 -9.63 1.16 -10.19
CA VAL A 403 -10.25 2.03 -9.18
C VAL A 403 -11.57 1.42 -8.68
N VAL A 404 -12.40 0.91 -9.59
CA VAL A 404 -13.66 0.24 -9.24
C VAL A 404 -13.39 -1.00 -8.37
N ALA A 405 -12.44 -1.85 -8.75
CA ALA A 405 -12.04 -3.01 -7.97
C ALA A 405 -11.53 -2.63 -6.57
N SER A 406 -10.77 -1.53 -6.46
CA SER A 406 -10.29 -1.00 -5.18
C SER A 406 -11.45 -0.56 -4.28
N ILE A 407 -12.44 0.14 -4.82
CA ILE A 407 -13.61 0.60 -4.06
C ILE A 407 -14.44 -0.59 -3.55
N ILE A 408 -14.71 -1.57 -4.42
CA ILE A 408 -15.45 -2.79 -4.04
C ILE A 408 -14.73 -3.52 -2.92
N PHE A 409 -13.41 -3.69 -3.04
CA PHE A 409 -12.61 -4.35 -2.01
C PHE A 409 -12.62 -3.57 -0.69
N ILE A 410 -12.47 -2.24 -0.73
CA ILE A 410 -12.54 -1.40 0.47
C ILE A 410 -13.90 -1.52 1.18
N ILE A 411 -15.00 -1.54 0.44
CA ILE A 411 -16.35 -1.72 1.01
C ILE A 411 -16.44 -3.09 1.68
N TRP A 412 -15.97 -4.14 1.01
CA TRP A 412 -15.94 -5.50 1.55
C TRP A 412 -15.12 -5.59 2.83
N THR A 413 -13.86 -5.13 2.82
CA THR A 413 -12.97 -5.19 3.98
C THR A 413 -13.48 -4.36 5.14
N THR A 414 -14.10 -3.21 4.86
CA THR A 414 -14.71 -2.37 5.91
C THR A 414 -15.86 -3.10 6.59
N LYS A 415 -16.73 -3.74 5.82
CA LYS A 415 -17.87 -4.51 6.34
C LYS A 415 -17.43 -5.73 7.14
N VAL A 416 -16.43 -6.47 6.66
CA VAL A 416 -16.00 -7.75 7.25
C VAL A 416 -15.03 -7.57 8.42
N PHE A 417 -14.09 -6.62 8.33
CA PHE A 417 -13.00 -6.48 9.31
C PHE A 417 -13.14 -5.26 10.23
N LYS A 418 -13.74 -4.15 9.79
CA LYS A 418 -13.74 -2.90 10.56
C LYS A 418 -15.02 -2.64 11.36
N VAL A 419 -16.18 -3.02 10.81
CA VAL A 419 -17.48 -2.73 11.44
C VAL A 419 -17.89 -3.80 12.46
N VAL A 420 -17.38 -5.02 12.34
CA VAL A 420 -17.75 -6.13 13.22
C VAL A 420 -17.05 -5.98 14.57
N GLU A 421 -17.82 -6.01 15.66
CA GLU A 421 -17.24 -5.98 17.01
C GLU A 421 -16.33 -7.17 17.27
N CYS A 422 -16.74 -8.35 16.76
CA CYS A 422 -15.99 -9.57 16.88
C CYS A 422 -15.53 -10.15 15.54
N GLN A 423 -14.24 -10.00 15.25
CA GLN A 423 -13.64 -10.53 14.05
C GLN A 423 -13.28 -12.02 14.21
N THR A 424 -14.12 -12.89 13.68
CA THR A 424 -13.93 -14.36 13.67
C THR A 424 -13.12 -14.85 12.46
N GLY A 425 -13.18 -14.13 11.34
CA GLY A 425 -12.43 -14.41 10.09
C GLY A 425 -10.97 -13.98 10.12
N TRP A 426 -10.28 -14.11 11.25
CA TRP A 426 -8.89 -13.66 11.41
C TRP A 426 -7.90 -14.40 10.51
N ARG A 427 -8.23 -15.62 10.07
CA ARG A 427 -7.42 -16.38 9.10
C ARG A 427 -7.30 -15.70 7.73
N ASP A 428 -8.22 -14.79 7.40
CA ASP A 428 -8.26 -14.08 6.12
C ASP A 428 -7.65 -12.67 6.21
N LEU A 429 -7.05 -12.29 7.34
CA LEU A 429 -6.42 -10.97 7.52
C LEU A 429 -5.34 -10.67 6.47
N TRP A 430 -4.56 -11.68 6.09
CA TRP A 430 -3.50 -11.53 5.08
C TRP A 430 -4.04 -11.14 3.70
N VAL A 431 -5.32 -11.39 3.40
CA VAL A 431 -5.95 -11.06 2.12
C VAL A 431 -5.98 -9.56 1.90
N ASP A 432 -6.16 -8.77 2.98
CA ASP A 432 -6.15 -7.31 2.91
C ASP A 432 -4.83 -6.80 2.35
N ASP A 433 -3.72 -7.30 2.89
CA ASP A 433 -2.35 -6.97 2.48
C ASP A 433 -2.01 -7.52 1.07
N ALA A 434 -2.45 -8.75 0.76
CA ALA A 434 -2.17 -9.41 -0.50
C ALA A 434 -2.87 -8.73 -1.69
N PHE A 435 -4.11 -8.28 -1.49
CA PHE A 435 -4.91 -7.65 -2.56
C PHE A 435 -4.22 -6.43 -3.16
N TRP A 436 -3.70 -5.49 -2.36
CA TRP A 436 -3.04 -4.29 -2.89
C TRP A 436 -1.77 -4.61 -3.66
N ARG A 437 -1.00 -5.60 -3.18
CA ARG A 437 0.22 -6.06 -3.83
C ARG A 437 -0.10 -6.76 -5.17
N LEU A 438 -1.18 -7.54 -5.23
CA LEU A 438 -1.67 -8.20 -6.43
C LEU A 438 -2.23 -7.19 -7.45
N LEU A 439 -3.02 -6.22 -7.00
CA LEU A 439 -3.57 -5.15 -7.84
C LEU A 439 -2.44 -4.34 -8.48
N PHE A 440 -1.42 -3.95 -7.70
CA PHE A 440 -0.22 -3.30 -8.22
C PHE A 440 0.48 -4.15 -9.29
N SER A 441 0.68 -5.45 -9.00
CA SER A 441 1.30 -6.39 -9.94
C SER A 441 0.50 -6.53 -11.25
N THR A 442 -0.83 -6.49 -11.16
CA THR A 442 -1.73 -6.58 -12.30
C THR A 442 -1.64 -5.33 -13.17
N ILE A 443 -1.62 -4.13 -12.57
CA ILE A 443 -1.42 -2.87 -13.30
C ILE A 443 -0.05 -2.87 -14.00
N LEU A 444 1.00 -3.29 -13.28
CA LEU A 444 2.35 -3.39 -13.84
C LEU A 444 2.39 -4.33 -15.06
N LEU A 445 1.72 -5.48 -14.98
CA LEU A 445 1.61 -6.41 -16.10
C LEU A 445 0.91 -5.77 -17.30
N VAL A 446 -0.19 -5.05 -17.09
CA VAL A 446 -0.90 -4.36 -18.18
C VAL A 446 -0.01 -3.27 -18.80
N ILE A 447 0.69 -2.48 -17.98
CA ILE A 447 1.67 -1.50 -18.46
C ILE A 447 2.77 -2.19 -19.28
N MET A 448 3.26 -3.33 -18.83
CA MET A 448 4.28 -4.11 -19.53
C MET A 448 3.82 -4.55 -20.93
N VAL A 449 2.57 -5.00 -21.05
CA VAL A 449 1.99 -5.42 -22.33
C VAL A 449 1.75 -4.22 -23.25
N LEU A 450 1.20 -3.14 -22.71
CA LEU A 450 0.87 -1.94 -23.48
C LEU A 450 2.13 -1.20 -23.96
N LEU A 451 3.16 -1.09 -23.12
CA LEU A 451 4.41 -0.35 -23.41
C LEU A 451 5.54 -1.26 -23.91
N ARG A 452 5.22 -2.47 -24.38
CA ARG A 452 6.18 -3.41 -24.93
C ARG A 452 7.02 -2.75 -26.04
N PRO A 453 8.36 -2.96 -26.06
CA PRO A 453 9.19 -2.53 -27.18
C PRO A 453 8.70 -3.11 -28.51
N SER A 454 8.50 -2.28 -29.53
CA SER A 454 8.09 -2.71 -30.87
C SER A 454 8.86 -1.95 -31.96
N VAL A 455 9.17 -2.62 -33.08
CA VAL A 455 9.95 -2.05 -34.20
C VAL A 455 9.35 -0.74 -34.73
N ASN A 456 8.02 -0.60 -34.66
CA ASN A 456 7.32 0.56 -35.20
C ASN A 456 7.22 1.74 -34.21
N SER A 457 7.62 1.57 -32.93
CA SER A 457 7.40 2.61 -31.92
C SER A 457 8.24 3.88 -32.13
N GLN A 458 9.43 3.80 -32.73
CA GLN A 458 10.24 4.99 -33.04
C GLN A 458 9.84 5.70 -34.34
N ARG A 459 9.35 4.96 -35.35
CA ARG A 459 8.87 5.57 -36.62
C ARG A 459 7.67 6.49 -36.41
N PHE A 460 6.89 6.30 -35.33
CA PHE A 460 5.79 7.19 -34.97
C PHE A 460 6.15 8.26 -33.91
N SER A 461 7.33 8.22 -33.30
CA SER A 461 7.81 9.28 -32.39
C SER A 461 8.64 10.35 -33.13
N HIS A 462 9.16 10.02 -34.32
CA HIS A 462 9.94 10.89 -35.19
C HIS A 462 9.28 11.15 -36.55
N SER A 463 7.95 11.23 -36.62
CA SER A 463 7.32 11.86 -37.80
C SER A 463 7.32 13.37 -37.53
N PRO A 464 8.10 14.18 -38.27
CA PRO A 464 8.05 15.63 -38.16
C PRO A 464 6.74 16.07 -38.82
N LEU A 465 5.64 16.02 -38.07
CA LEU A 465 4.40 16.67 -38.46
C LEU A 465 4.40 18.00 -37.73
N ILE A 466 5.05 18.96 -38.39
CA ILE A 466 4.91 20.42 -38.29
C ILE A 466 4.62 20.89 -36.87
N ASP A 467 5.68 21.30 -36.17
CA ASP A 467 5.57 22.15 -34.97
C ASP A 467 4.82 23.43 -35.37
N GLU A 468 3.53 23.50 -35.00
CA GLU A 468 2.90 24.76 -34.60
C GLU A 468 3.04 24.82 -33.08
N GLU A 469 3.98 25.65 -32.62
CA GLU A 469 4.06 26.34 -31.31
C GLU A 469 5.53 26.75 -31.06
N ASP A 470 6.07 27.60 -31.93
CA ASP A 470 7.05 28.63 -31.52
C ASP A 470 6.25 29.83 -30.98
N GLU A 471 5.57 29.64 -29.85
CA GLU A 471 5.06 30.74 -29.03
C GLU A 471 6.05 30.91 -27.86
N GLU A 472 7.03 31.80 -28.01
CA GLU A 472 7.71 32.59 -26.95
C GLU A 472 9.07 33.17 -27.43
N GLU A 473 9.15 33.93 -28.53
CA GLU A 473 10.23 34.96 -28.66
C GLU A 473 10.06 36.06 -29.74
N GLU A 474 8.84 36.49 -30.10
CA GLU A 474 8.64 37.70 -30.92
C GLU A 474 7.93 38.81 -30.14
N ALA A 475 8.64 39.32 -29.13
CA ALA A 475 8.42 40.65 -28.56
C ALA A 475 9.68 41.49 -28.75
N LYS A 476 10.12 41.68 -29.99
CA LYS A 476 11.00 42.78 -30.38
C LYS A 476 10.53 43.31 -31.72
N GLU A 477 9.81 44.43 -31.65
CA GLU A 477 9.59 45.31 -32.79
C GLU A 477 10.89 45.51 -33.57
N PRO A 478 10.81 45.54 -34.90
CA PRO A 478 11.53 46.54 -35.65
C PRO A 478 10.51 47.39 -36.40
N MET A 479 10.39 48.63 -35.94
CA MET A 479 9.90 49.74 -36.74
C MET A 479 10.63 49.73 -38.09
N LEU A 480 9.90 49.88 -39.20
CA LEU A 480 10.25 50.66 -40.40
C LEU A 480 9.20 50.41 -41.50
N ASN A 481 8.17 51.26 -41.52
CA ASN A 481 7.44 51.58 -42.75
C ASN A 481 8.05 52.88 -43.28
N GLU A 482 8.79 52.79 -44.38
CA GLU A 482 8.95 53.81 -45.42
C GLU A 482 10.09 53.37 -46.35
N ALA A 483 9.75 52.85 -47.53
CA ALA A 483 10.39 53.19 -48.80
C ALA A 483 10.06 52.16 -49.90
N PHE A 484 9.60 52.71 -51.03
CA PHE A 484 9.78 52.21 -52.38
C PHE A 484 8.83 51.10 -52.87
N GLU A 485 7.75 51.40 -53.61
CA GLU A 485 7.65 51.91 -55.00
C GLU A 485 7.23 50.75 -55.92
N GLY A 486 6.29 51.05 -56.81
CA GLY A 486 5.44 50.07 -57.45
C GLY A 486 6.12 49.14 -58.44
N MET A 487 5.44 48.02 -58.71
CA MET A 487 5.48 47.42 -60.04
C MET A 487 4.16 46.69 -60.33
N LYS A 488 3.40 47.29 -61.24
CA LYS A 488 2.22 46.74 -61.93
C LYS A 488 2.70 45.94 -63.14
N MET A 489 2.24 44.71 -63.33
CA MET A 489 2.04 44.05 -64.63
C MET A 489 0.94 42.99 -64.44
N ARG A 490 -0.31 43.22 -64.88
CA ARG A 490 -0.89 43.09 -66.24
C ARG A 490 -0.69 41.69 -66.85
N GLY A 491 -1.82 41.03 -67.11
CA GLY A 491 -1.91 39.60 -67.39
C GLY A 491 -1.72 39.18 -68.84
N SER A 492 -1.77 37.86 -69.00
CA SER A 492 -1.91 37.15 -70.28
C SER A 492 -2.37 35.71 -70.02
N LYS A 493 -3.55 35.36 -70.54
CA LYS A 493 -3.98 34.02 -70.97
C LYS A 493 -3.74 33.94 -72.50
N PRO A 494 -3.90 32.79 -73.17
CA PRO A 494 -3.61 31.39 -72.81
C PRO A 494 -2.68 30.75 -73.88
N ASP A 495 -2.29 29.48 -73.73
CA ASP A 495 -2.18 28.57 -74.88
C ASP A 495 -2.17 27.10 -74.44
N ALA A 496 -2.80 26.28 -75.27
CA ALA A 496 -3.20 24.90 -75.04
C ALA A 496 -2.30 23.90 -75.79
N ASN A 497 -2.26 22.67 -75.25
CA ASN A 497 -1.94 21.35 -75.82
C ASN A 497 -1.00 20.61 -74.84
N GLY A 498 -1.25 19.40 -74.34
CA GLY A 498 -2.26 18.39 -74.60
C GLY A 498 -1.62 17.03 -74.28
N SER A 499 -2.19 16.25 -73.35
CA SER A 499 -2.09 14.79 -73.35
C SER A 499 -3.14 14.21 -72.42
N GLN A 500 -4.13 13.55 -73.02
CA GLN A 500 -5.25 12.88 -72.39
C GLN A 500 -4.77 11.68 -71.55
N LYS A 501 -5.29 11.56 -70.33
CA LYS A 501 -5.42 10.28 -69.62
C LYS A 501 -6.87 10.20 -69.15
N LEU A 502 -7.56 9.13 -69.56
CA LEU A 502 -8.98 8.88 -69.31
C LEU A 502 -9.34 9.10 -67.84
N LEU A 503 -10.24 10.06 -67.59
CA LEU A 503 -11.03 10.18 -66.36
C LEU A 503 -12.45 9.72 -66.68
N SER A 504 -13.03 8.96 -65.75
CA SER A 504 -14.37 8.39 -65.81
C SER A 504 -15.43 9.47 -65.93
N LYS A 505 -16.50 9.19 -66.68
CA LYS A 505 -17.66 10.07 -66.86
C LYS A 505 -18.33 10.48 -65.53
N GLU A 506 -18.19 9.67 -64.48
CA GLU A 506 -18.63 9.99 -63.11
C GLU A 506 -17.87 11.16 -62.48
N ASP A 507 -16.58 11.36 -62.80
CA ASP A 507 -15.80 12.45 -62.21
C ASP A 507 -16.13 13.81 -62.84
N GLU A 508 -16.55 13.84 -64.11
CA GLU A 508 -17.05 15.07 -64.76
C GLU A 508 -18.45 15.42 -64.26
N ASP A 509 -19.31 14.43 -64.04
CA ASP A 509 -20.65 14.65 -63.48
C ASP A 509 -20.57 15.17 -62.03
N LEU A 510 -19.64 14.65 -61.21
CA LEU A 510 -19.40 15.15 -59.85
C LEU A 510 -18.86 16.59 -59.84
N LYS A 511 -17.97 16.94 -60.78
CA LYS A 511 -17.44 18.30 -60.90
C LYS A 511 -18.49 19.31 -61.35
N TRP A 512 -19.37 18.92 -62.27
CA TRP A 512 -20.47 19.76 -62.70
C TRP A 512 -21.45 20.03 -61.55
N VAL A 513 -21.72 19.01 -60.72
CA VAL A 513 -22.54 19.14 -59.51
C VAL A 513 -21.90 20.10 -58.49
N GLU A 514 -20.59 20.03 -58.31
CA GLU A 514 -19.84 20.90 -57.39
C GLU A 514 -19.78 22.37 -57.87
N GLU A 515 -19.81 22.61 -59.19
CA GLU A 515 -19.83 23.95 -59.77
C GLU A 515 -21.23 24.59 -59.88
N ASN A 516 -22.31 23.81 -59.88
CA ASN A 516 -23.67 24.32 -60.19
C ASN A 516 -24.68 24.24 -59.03
N ILE A 517 -24.35 23.60 -57.90
CA ILE A 517 -25.16 23.72 -56.69
C ILE A 517 -24.69 24.96 -55.92
N PRO A 518 -25.53 26.01 -55.75
CA PRO A 518 -25.17 27.13 -54.90
C PRO A 518 -24.96 26.63 -53.47
N THR A 519 -23.78 26.90 -52.90
CA THR A 519 -23.44 26.60 -51.51
C THR A 519 -24.52 27.16 -50.60
N THR A 520 -25.33 26.27 -50.06
CA THR A 520 -26.38 26.54 -49.08
C THR A 520 -25.76 27.21 -47.85
N VAL A 521 -25.98 28.52 -47.69
CA VAL A 521 -26.29 29.36 -46.50
C VAL A 521 -25.72 29.04 -45.09
N ALA A 522 -25.03 27.93 -44.86
CA ALA A 522 -24.56 27.47 -43.56
C ALA A 522 -23.12 27.92 -43.24
N ASP A 523 -22.27 28.10 -44.25
CA ASP A 523 -20.85 28.48 -44.03
C ASP A 523 -20.62 29.99 -43.87
N VAL A 524 -21.61 30.83 -44.21
CA VAL A 524 -21.50 32.31 -44.08
C VAL A 524 -22.10 32.82 -42.75
N ALA A 525 -22.97 32.04 -42.09
CA ALA A 525 -23.65 32.49 -40.87
C ALA A 525 -22.89 32.22 -39.56
N LEU A 526 -21.95 31.26 -39.55
CA LEU A 526 -21.26 30.86 -38.31
C LEU A 526 -20.15 31.82 -37.85
N PRO A 527 -19.38 32.49 -38.73
CA PRO A 527 -18.42 33.51 -38.30
C PRO A 527 -19.10 34.77 -37.76
N VAL A 528 -20.24 35.16 -38.35
CA VAL A 528 -20.94 36.41 -38.02
C VAL A 528 -21.61 36.35 -36.64
N ILE A 529 -22.11 35.18 -36.21
CA ILE A 529 -22.76 35.04 -34.89
C ILE A 529 -21.72 35.00 -33.75
N LEU A 530 -20.50 34.52 -34.01
CA LEU A 530 -19.43 34.49 -33.02
C LEU A 530 -18.78 35.88 -32.83
N ASP A 531 -18.62 36.65 -33.90
CA ASP A 531 -18.14 38.04 -33.81
C ASP A 531 -19.15 38.94 -33.07
N GLU A 532 -20.46 38.74 -33.27
CA GLU A 532 -21.51 39.53 -32.60
C GLU A 532 -21.58 39.26 -31.08
N GLU A 533 -21.39 38.01 -30.64
CA GLU A 533 -21.33 37.67 -29.20
C GLU A 533 -20.07 38.22 -28.51
N GLU A 534 -18.92 38.23 -29.20
CA GLU A 534 -17.66 38.77 -28.67
C GLU A 534 -17.71 40.30 -28.53
N GLU A 535 -18.29 41.02 -29.49
CA GLU A 535 -18.50 42.48 -29.39
C GLU A 535 -19.47 42.87 -28.26
N ILE A 536 -20.53 42.10 -28.03
CA ILE A 536 -21.48 42.33 -26.93
C ILE A 536 -20.81 42.10 -25.56
N LEU A 537 -19.91 41.12 -25.45
CA LEU A 537 -19.17 40.83 -24.22
C LEU A 537 -18.11 41.90 -23.93
N LYS A 538 -17.44 42.39 -24.98
CA LYS A 538 -16.45 43.47 -24.89
C LYS A 538 -17.08 44.81 -24.51
N THR A 539 -18.21 45.16 -25.11
CA THR A 539 -18.97 46.39 -24.75
C THR A 539 -19.52 46.34 -23.33
N LYS A 540 -19.98 45.17 -22.83
CA LYS A 540 -20.36 45.00 -21.41
C LYS A 540 -19.17 45.16 -20.46
N MET A 541 -18.00 44.61 -20.79
CA MET A 541 -16.79 44.74 -19.99
C MET A 541 -16.23 46.17 -19.98
N GLU A 542 -16.41 46.94 -21.06
CA GLU A 542 -16.04 48.36 -21.08
C GLU A 542 -17.03 49.23 -20.30
N ARG A 543 -18.34 48.92 -20.36
CA ARG A 543 -19.36 49.62 -19.55
C ARG A 543 -19.17 49.41 -18.05
N SER A 544 -18.77 48.21 -17.61
CA SER A 544 -18.51 47.93 -16.18
C SER A 544 -17.21 48.53 -15.65
N LYS A 545 -16.39 49.17 -16.50
CA LYS A 545 -15.19 49.91 -16.08
C LYS A 545 -15.47 51.40 -15.88
N MET A 546 -16.64 51.88 -16.30
CA MET A 546 -17.05 53.29 -16.19
C MET A 546 -18.13 53.55 -15.12
N GLU A 547 -18.70 52.50 -14.53
CA GLU A 547 -19.39 52.53 -13.24
C GLU A 547 -18.40 52.21 -12.12
#